data_AF-A0A426QNV8-F1
#
_entry.id   AF-A0A426QNV8-F1
#
_cell.length_a   1.000
_cell.length_b   1.000
_cell.length_c   1.000
_cell.angle_alpha   90.00
_cell.angle_beta   90.00
_cell.angle_gamma   90.00
#
_symmetry.space_group_name_H-M   'P 1'
#
loop_
_entity.id
_entity.type
_entity.pdbx_description
1 polymer ?
#
loop_
_entity_poly.entity_id
_entity_poly.type
_entity_poly.pdbx_seq_one_letter_code
_entity_poly.pdbx_strand_id
1 'polypeptide(L)'
;MNRVVTSRAALKGAVLVGVVFLAGCAVTGPGGDHRTVVIHPGGDTSLDAVSIPAGHLPPPGECRIWYPDRSPGDQPPPGNCRDLQYHVPPGAVLVRG
;
A
#
# COMPACT_ATOMS: atom_id res chain seq x y z
N MET A 1 -33.46 -41.53 13.62
CA MET A 1 -34.00 -40.52 14.55
C MET A 1 -33.04 -40.35 15.72
N ASN A 2 -32.58 -39.11 15.92
CA ASN A 2 -32.05 -38.47 17.14
C ASN A 2 -31.28 -39.30 18.18
N ARG A 3 -29.97 -39.03 18.33
CA ARG A 3 -29.35 -38.95 19.66
C ARG A 3 -28.45 -37.73 19.75
N VAL A 4 -29.00 -36.70 20.38
CA VAL A 4 -28.24 -35.60 21.00
C VAL A 4 -27.41 -36.22 22.11
N VAL A 5 -26.09 -36.04 22.07
CA VAL A 5 -25.21 -36.31 23.21
C VAL A 5 -24.73 -34.97 23.76
N THR A 6 -25.48 -34.44 24.70
CA THR A 6 -25.01 -33.47 25.70
C THR A 6 -24.35 -34.25 26.83
N SER A 7 -23.11 -33.93 27.23
CA SER A 7 -22.68 -34.07 28.63
C SER A 7 -21.45 -33.21 28.93
N ARG A 8 -21.57 -32.45 30.00
CA ARG A 8 -20.64 -31.42 30.48
C ARG A 8 -19.52 -32.03 31.34
N ALA A 9 -18.33 -31.44 31.19
CA ALA A 9 -17.25 -31.24 32.16
C ALA A 9 -16.86 -32.38 33.13
N ALA A 10 -15.60 -32.84 33.01
CA ALA A 10 -14.83 -33.36 34.14
C ALA A 10 -13.47 -32.65 34.17
N LEU A 11 -13.32 -31.78 35.16
CA LEU A 11 -12.08 -31.10 35.54
C LEU A 11 -11.12 -32.14 36.15
N LYS A 12 -9.95 -32.37 35.56
CA LYS A 12 -8.82 -33.04 36.24
C LYS A 12 -7.54 -32.27 35.94
N GLY A 13 -6.82 -31.96 37.01
CA GLY A 13 -5.73 -30.98 37.05
C GLY A 13 -4.45 -31.38 36.33
N ALA A 14 -3.77 -30.32 35.88
CA ALA A 14 -2.33 -30.07 35.75
C ALA A 14 -1.35 -31.26 35.60
N VAL A 15 -0.65 -31.30 34.45
CA VAL A 15 0.83 -31.41 34.36
C VAL A 15 1.31 -30.62 33.13
N LEU A 16 2.32 -29.78 33.36
CA LEU A 16 2.99 -28.88 32.41
C LEU A 16 3.70 -29.61 31.26
N VAL A 17 3.49 -29.16 30.01
CA VAL A 17 4.55 -29.14 28.99
C VAL A 17 4.39 -27.86 28.20
N GLY A 18 5.40 -26.99 28.29
CA GLY A 18 5.44 -25.72 27.57
C GLY A 18 5.38 -25.95 26.07
N VAL A 19 4.44 -25.26 25.43
CA VAL A 19 4.49 -25.03 23.99
C VAL A 19 4.59 -23.52 23.80
N VAL A 20 5.84 -23.06 23.78
CA VAL A 20 6.21 -21.77 23.24
C VAL A 20 6.02 -21.86 21.73
N PHE A 21 4.84 -21.48 21.23
CA PHE A 21 4.69 -21.06 19.84
C PHE A 21 4.33 -19.59 19.83
N LEU A 22 5.37 -18.80 19.52
CA LEU A 22 5.39 -17.41 19.13
C LEU A 22 4.04 -16.95 18.54
N ALA A 23 3.20 -16.32 19.34
CA ALA A 23 2.13 -15.47 18.82
C ALA A 23 2.79 -14.20 18.27
N GLY A 24 3.43 -14.34 17.10
CA GLY A 24 3.94 -13.23 16.33
C GLY A 24 2.79 -12.29 15.96
N CYS A 25 3.05 -10.99 16.07
CA CYS A 25 2.04 -9.93 15.92
C CYS A 25 1.38 -9.97 14.54
N ALA A 26 0.06 -10.08 14.49
CA ALA A 26 -0.69 -9.79 13.27
C ALA A 26 -0.71 -8.27 13.04
N VAL A 27 0.09 -7.78 12.09
CA VAL A 27 -0.12 -6.44 11.51
C VAL A 27 -0.88 -6.64 10.20
N THR A 28 -2.20 -6.70 10.31
CA THR A 28 -3.10 -6.56 9.15
C THR A 28 -3.72 -5.18 9.21
N GLY A 29 -3.02 -4.19 8.65
CA GLY A 29 -3.59 -2.90 8.30
C GLY A 29 -3.42 -2.67 6.80
N PRO A 30 -4.38 -2.05 6.09
CA PRO A 30 -4.14 -1.50 4.77
C PRO A 30 -3.32 -0.22 4.95
N GLY A 31 -2.07 -0.37 5.35
CA GLY A 31 -1.17 0.71 5.73
C GLY A 31 0.10 0.65 4.90
N GLY A 32 -0.05 0.55 3.58
CA GLY A 32 1.05 0.90 2.70
C GLY A 32 1.32 2.38 2.89
N ASP A 33 2.56 2.74 3.22
CA ASP A 33 3.06 4.11 3.24
C ASP A 33 2.96 4.67 1.81
N HIS A 34 1.76 5.10 1.44
CA HIS A 34 1.40 5.53 0.11
C HIS A 34 1.10 7.01 0.20
N ARG A 35 1.90 7.81 -0.50
CA ARG A 35 1.64 9.24 -0.60
C ARG A 35 0.61 9.44 -1.70
N THR A 36 -0.58 9.83 -1.31
CA THR A 36 -1.60 10.30 -2.26
C THR A 36 -1.17 11.65 -2.79
N VAL A 37 -0.94 11.74 -4.10
CA VAL A 37 -0.60 13.03 -4.75
C VAL A 37 -1.80 13.48 -5.57
N VAL A 38 -2.36 14.64 -5.22
CA VAL A 38 -3.40 15.33 -5.99
C VAL A 38 -2.71 16.30 -6.94
N ILE A 39 -2.79 16.09 -8.25
CA ILE A 39 -2.15 16.97 -9.25
C ILE A 39 -3.15 17.33 -10.34
N HIS A 40 -3.39 18.63 -10.55
CA HIS A 40 -4.17 19.14 -11.69
C HIS A 40 -3.30 20.05 -12.58
N PRO A 41 -3.03 19.69 -13.84
CA PRO A 41 -2.65 20.64 -14.88
C PRO A 41 -3.92 21.06 -15.65
N GLY A 42 -4.59 22.12 -15.20
CA GLY A 42 -5.75 22.69 -15.94
C GLY A 42 -7.06 22.89 -15.16
N GLY A 43 -7.11 22.58 -13.86
CA GLY A 43 -8.21 23.01 -12.99
C GLY A 43 -9.53 22.25 -13.15
N ASP A 44 -9.54 21.06 -13.74
CA ASP A 44 -10.69 20.16 -13.63
C ASP A 44 -10.57 19.33 -12.34
N THR A 45 -11.42 19.64 -11.37
CA THR A 45 -11.50 19.05 -10.04
C THR A 45 -12.03 17.60 -10.04
N SER A 46 -11.63 16.76 -10.99
CA SER A 46 -11.79 15.31 -10.87
C SER A 46 -10.55 14.75 -10.17
N LEU A 47 -10.60 14.78 -8.83
CA LEU A 47 -9.52 14.44 -7.92
C LEU A 47 -9.22 12.93 -7.91
N ASP A 48 -8.70 12.39 -9.01
CA ASP A 48 -8.14 11.03 -9.00
C ASP A 48 -6.80 11.07 -8.28
N ALA A 49 -6.89 10.87 -6.98
CA ALA A 49 -5.78 10.64 -6.07
C ALA A 49 -4.90 9.49 -6.59
N VAL A 50 -3.69 9.79 -7.05
CA VAL A 50 -2.72 8.78 -7.44
C VAL A 50 -2.00 8.29 -6.19
N SER A 51 -2.08 6.98 -5.93
CA SER A 51 -1.42 6.32 -4.81
C SER A 51 -0.02 5.88 -5.22
N ILE A 52 1.01 6.47 -4.61
CA ILE A 52 2.41 6.17 -4.91
C ILE A 52 3.07 5.57 -3.66
N PRO A 53 3.62 4.34 -3.71
CA PRO A 53 4.38 3.79 -2.60
C PRO A 53 5.58 4.69 -2.27
N ALA A 54 5.84 4.96 -0.99
CA ALA A 54 6.86 5.92 -0.57
C ALA A 54 8.26 5.63 -1.14
N GLY A 55 8.65 4.35 -1.23
CA GLY A 55 9.92 3.94 -1.83
C GLY A 55 10.03 4.14 -3.35
N HIS A 56 8.95 4.56 -4.02
CA HIS A 56 8.90 4.81 -5.47
C HIS A 56 8.76 6.29 -5.82
N LEU A 57 8.75 7.17 -4.82
CA LEU A 57 8.87 8.61 -5.05
C LEU A 57 10.23 8.92 -5.68
N PRO A 58 10.31 9.89 -6.61
CA PRO A 58 11.59 10.42 -7.05
C PRO A 58 12.38 11.00 -5.86
N PRO A 59 13.72 11.02 -5.93
CA PRO A 59 14.52 11.65 -4.89
C PRO A 59 14.30 13.17 -4.86
N PRO A 60 14.62 13.84 -3.73
CA PRO A 60 14.45 15.28 -3.59
C PRO A 60 15.16 16.06 -4.71
N GLY A 61 14.42 16.96 -5.35
CA GLY A 61 14.94 17.79 -6.46
C GLY A 61 14.77 17.17 -7.85
N GLU A 62 14.31 15.92 -7.95
CA GLU A 62 13.94 15.29 -9.21
C GLU A 62 12.42 15.19 -9.37
N CYS A 63 12.00 14.99 -10.62
CA CYS A 63 10.62 14.70 -10.94
C CYS A 63 10.50 13.35 -11.63
N ARG A 64 9.31 12.76 -11.60
CA ARG A 64 8.99 11.49 -12.26
C ARG A 64 7.62 11.58 -12.89
N ILE A 65 7.49 11.13 -14.13
CA ILE A 65 6.18 10.92 -14.76
C ILE A 65 5.62 9.61 -14.21
N TRP A 66 4.44 9.67 -13.60
CA TRP A 66 3.77 8.51 -13.01
C TRP A 66 2.52 8.15 -13.80
N TYR A 67 2.42 6.88 -14.16
CA TYR A 67 1.29 6.31 -14.89
C TYR A 67 0.42 5.47 -13.94
N PRO A 68 -0.83 5.86 -13.66
CA PRO A 68 -1.70 5.13 -12.73
C PRO A 68 -2.01 3.69 -13.16
N ASP A 69 -1.92 3.40 -14.45
CA ASP A 69 -2.18 2.09 -15.06
C ASP A 69 -0.96 1.15 -15.07
N ARG A 70 0.21 1.60 -14.58
CA ARG A 70 1.44 0.80 -14.53
C ARG A 70 1.78 0.34 -13.12
N SER A 71 2.37 -0.85 -13.03
CA SER A 71 2.94 -1.32 -11.77
C SER A 71 4.08 -0.39 -11.31
N PRO A 72 4.36 -0.27 -9.99
CA PRO A 72 5.41 0.62 -9.49
C PRO A 72 6.81 0.36 -10.08
N GLY A 73 7.12 -0.90 -10.43
CA GLY A 73 8.40 -1.29 -11.03
C GLY A 73 8.53 -0.94 -12.52
N ASP A 74 7.41 -0.79 -13.24
CA ASP A 74 7.38 -0.49 -14.68
C ASP A 74 7.30 1.03 -14.97
N GLN A 75 7.36 1.83 -13.91
CA GLN A 75 7.35 3.29 -14.01
C GLN A 75 8.69 3.76 -14.59
N PRO A 76 8.70 4.78 -15.47
CA PRO A 76 9.94 5.34 -16.01
C PRO A 76 10.84 5.87 -14.89
N PRO A 77 12.15 6.01 -15.13
CA PRO A 77 13.05 6.57 -14.12
C PRO A 77 12.70 8.04 -13.82
N PRO A 78 13.10 8.55 -12.64
CA PRO A 78 13.14 9.98 -12.37
C PRO A 78 14.04 10.74 -13.35
N GLY A 79 13.87 12.07 -13.40
CA GLY A 79 14.68 12.94 -14.23
C GLY A 79 14.49 14.42 -13.89
N ASN A 80 15.03 15.28 -14.76
CA ASN A 80 15.00 16.72 -14.58
C ASN A 80 13.56 17.26 -14.64
N CYS A 81 13.14 18.00 -13.61
CA CYS A 81 11.81 18.58 -13.53
C CYS A 81 11.47 19.55 -14.67
N ARG A 82 12.45 20.36 -15.10
CA ARG A 82 12.25 21.37 -16.15
C ARG A 82 12.02 20.72 -17.51
N ASP A 83 12.59 19.55 -17.73
CA ASP A 83 12.37 18.81 -18.97
C ASP A 83 11.04 18.04 -18.89
N LEU A 84 10.83 17.26 -17.82
CA LEU A 84 9.66 16.39 -17.70
C LEU A 84 8.32 17.13 -17.65
N GLN A 85 8.27 18.37 -17.15
CA GLN A 85 7.04 19.16 -17.12
C GLN A 85 6.44 19.43 -18.50
N TYR A 86 7.23 19.37 -19.57
CA TYR A 86 6.76 19.54 -20.95
C TYR A 86 6.44 18.23 -21.66
N HIS A 87 6.69 17.09 -21.00
CA HIS A 87 6.59 15.75 -21.60
C HIS A 87 5.59 14.84 -20.89
N VAL A 88 4.74 15.37 -20.01
CA VAL A 88 3.70 14.61 -19.31
C VAL A 88 2.61 14.19 -20.30
N PRO A 89 2.43 12.89 -20.60
CA PRO A 89 1.39 12.46 -21.53
C PRO A 89 0.00 12.50 -20.87
N PRO A 90 -1.08 12.48 -21.67
CA PRO A 90 -2.43 12.36 -21.14
C PRO A 90 -2.57 11.13 -20.23
N GLY A 91 -3.25 11.31 -19.10
CA GLY A 91 -3.46 10.23 -18.12
C GLY A 91 -2.27 9.93 -17.20
N ALA A 92 -1.15 10.63 -17.36
CA ALA A 92 -0.02 10.57 -16.43
C ALA A 92 0.06 11.83 -15.56
N VAL A 93 0.76 11.74 -14.43
CA VAL A 93 0.99 12.88 -13.53
C VAL A 93 2.47 13.13 -13.30
N LEU A 94 2.85 14.40 -13.12
CA LEU A 94 4.23 14.77 -12.79
C LEU A 94 4.42 14.82 -11.28
N VAL A 95 5.15 13.87 -10.73
CA VAL A 95 5.43 13.75 -9.30
C VAL A 95 6.75 14.43 -8.99
N ARG A 96 6.80 15.22 -7.92
CA ARG A 96 8.01 15.86 -7.42
C ARG A 96 8.48 15.18 -6.13
N GLY A 97 9.78 14.99 -6.01
CA GLY A 97 10.45 14.45 -4.81
C GLY A 97 10.74 15.51 -3.76
#